data_AF-A0A370HZU7-F1
#
_entry.id   AF-A0A370HZU7-F1
#
_cell.length_a   1.000
_cell.length_b   1.000
_cell.length_c   1.000
_cell.angle_alpha   90.00
_cell.angle_beta   90.00
_cell.angle_gamma   90.00
#
_symmetry.space_group_name_H-M   'P 1'
#
loop_
_entity.id
_entity.type
_entity.pdbx_description
1 polymer ?
#
loop_
_entity_poly.entity_id
_entity_poly.type
_entity_poly.pdbx_seq_one_letter_code
_entity_poly.pdbx_strand_id
1 'polypeptide(L)'
;MRSALESDGIVVFGPISGSVAQRSYRTALHYASSSWTDIAAGTVAMSQRRLIVWGNRVALVDVPLGHPAVTMELQGPERMLLEADNFGIDRTRTGWTTLLLRTIHAPRIEQLYGESRDERP
;
A
#
# COMPACT_ATOMS: atom_id res chain seq x y z
N MET A 1 9.78 -3.92 23.95
CA MET A 1 8.40 -4.35 24.26
C MET A 1 7.83 -4.98 23.00
N ARG A 2 7.88 -6.31 22.88
CA ARG A 2 7.29 -7.08 21.76
C ARG A 2 5.99 -7.64 22.28
N SER A 3 4.86 -7.06 21.89
CA SER A 3 3.54 -7.59 22.24
C SER A 3 3.13 -8.61 21.19
N ALA A 4 2.82 -9.81 21.66
CA ALA A 4 2.39 -10.95 20.88
C ALA A 4 1.10 -10.62 20.12
N LEU A 5 1.17 -10.73 18.79
CA LEU A 5 0.05 -10.88 17.85
C LEU A 5 0.07 -12.31 17.27
N GLU A 6 0.50 -13.27 18.09
CA GLU A 6 0.68 -14.69 17.73
C GLU A 6 -0.65 -15.43 17.51
N SER A 7 -1.80 -14.77 17.63
CA SER A 7 -3.10 -15.40 17.38
C SER A 7 -3.64 -15.20 15.97
N ASP A 8 -3.05 -14.35 15.12
CA ASP A 8 -3.65 -14.01 13.81
C ASP A 8 -2.67 -13.78 12.65
N GLY A 9 -1.37 -14.08 12.84
CA GLY A 9 -0.38 -13.98 11.76
C GLY A 9 -0.28 -12.58 11.13
N ILE A 10 -0.57 -11.53 11.91
CA ILE A 10 -0.51 -10.13 11.44
C ILE A 10 0.91 -9.62 11.59
N VAL A 11 1.49 -9.12 10.50
CA VAL A 11 2.77 -8.42 10.46
C VAL A 11 2.52 -6.95 10.23
N VAL A 12 3.14 -6.10 11.06
CA VAL A 12 3.04 -4.64 10.93
C VAL A 12 4.43 -4.07 10.68
N PHE A 13 4.56 -3.26 9.63
CA PHE A 13 5.77 -2.57 9.23
C PHE A 13 5.62 -1.08 9.51
N GLY A 14 6.56 -0.53 10.27
CA GLY A 14 6.59 0.88 10.61
C GLY A 14 7.92 1.28 11.26
N PRO A 15 8.27 2.58 11.22
CA PRO A 15 7.53 3.64 10.54
C PRO A 15 7.69 3.56 9.01
N ILE A 16 6.69 4.05 8.30
CA ILE A 16 6.73 4.31 6.86
C ILE A 16 6.51 5.80 6.64
N SER A 17 7.27 6.37 5.72
CA SER A 17 7.09 7.74 5.23
C SER A 17 6.85 7.70 3.73
N GLY A 18 6.55 8.82 3.10
CA GLY A 18 6.40 8.86 1.65
C GLY A 18 5.47 9.93 1.17
N SER A 19 4.79 9.67 0.06
CA SER A 19 3.77 10.57 -0.48
C SER A 19 2.61 9.77 -1.07
N VAL A 20 1.40 10.34 -1.01
CA VAL A 20 0.19 9.81 -1.63
C VAL A 20 -0.36 10.79 -2.66
N ALA A 21 -0.85 10.28 -3.78
CA ALA A 21 -1.64 11.04 -4.74
C ALA A 21 -2.95 10.31 -5.04
N GLN A 22 -4.06 11.04 -5.09
CA GLN A 22 -5.35 10.56 -5.56
C GLN A 22 -5.61 11.14 -6.95
N ARG A 23 -5.87 10.28 -7.93
CA ARG A 23 -5.90 10.66 -9.35
C ARG A 23 -7.18 10.24 -10.02
N SER A 24 -7.78 11.10 -10.83
CA SER A 24 -8.88 10.71 -11.72
C SER A 24 -8.35 9.87 -12.88
N TYR A 25 -9.17 8.95 -13.43
CA TYR A 25 -8.83 8.24 -14.67
C TYR A 25 -8.56 9.16 -15.86
N ARG A 26 -9.11 10.37 -15.83
CA ARG A 26 -9.02 11.36 -16.92
C ARG A 26 -7.84 12.32 -16.77
N THR A 27 -7.09 12.25 -15.67
CA THR A 27 -5.92 13.10 -15.48
C THR A 27 -4.84 12.65 -16.47
N ALA A 28 -4.46 13.55 -17.39
CA ALA A 28 -3.38 13.28 -18.34
C ALA A 28 -2.11 12.86 -17.61
N LEU A 29 -1.38 11.88 -18.15
CA LEU A 29 -0.16 11.25 -17.61
C LEU A 29 1.00 12.22 -17.30
N HIS A 30 0.82 13.53 -17.47
CA HIS A 30 1.78 14.55 -17.08
C HIS A 30 1.71 14.76 -15.57
N TYR A 31 2.68 14.18 -14.87
CA TYR A 31 2.94 14.27 -13.43
C TYR A 31 2.97 15.73 -12.94
N ALA A 32 1.80 16.31 -12.65
CA ALA A 32 1.76 17.55 -11.89
C ALA A 32 2.15 17.23 -10.45
N SER A 33 3.35 17.66 -10.06
CA SER A 33 3.93 17.50 -8.71
C SER A 33 3.02 18.05 -7.60
N SER A 34 2.07 18.93 -7.94
CA SER A 34 1.09 19.54 -7.03
C SER A 34 -0.02 18.60 -6.52
N SER A 35 -0.05 17.34 -6.94
CA SER A 35 -1.08 16.35 -6.54
C SER A 35 -0.66 15.42 -5.39
N TRP A 36 0.58 15.55 -4.91
CA TRP A 36 1.13 14.69 -3.88
C TRP A 36 0.97 15.31 -2.49
N THR A 37 0.55 14.50 -1.54
CA THR A 37 0.50 14.83 -0.11
C THR A 37 1.51 13.97 0.62
N ASP A 38 2.35 14.59 1.45
CA ASP A 38 3.33 13.86 2.23
C ASP A 38 2.68 12.95 3.28
N ILE A 39 3.31 11.82 3.52
CA ILE A 39 3.03 10.88 4.59
C ILE A 39 4.22 10.99 5.55
N ALA A 40 4.05 11.75 6.62
CA ALA A 40 5.11 11.94 7.62
C ALA A 40 5.33 10.67 8.45
N ALA A 41 4.24 9.95 8.76
CA ALA A 41 4.27 8.69 9.48
C ALA A 41 3.07 7.82 9.08
N GLY A 42 3.36 6.55 8.85
CA GLY A 42 2.40 5.54 8.44
C GLY A 42 2.88 4.14 8.79
N THR A 43 2.03 3.16 8.49
CA THR A 43 2.30 1.73 8.71
C THR A 43 1.66 0.90 7.60
N VAL A 44 2.28 -0.23 7.28
CA VAL A 44 1.68 -1.27 6.45
C VAL A 44 1.40 -2.45 7.38
N ALA A 45 0.15 -2.86 7.45
CA ALA A 45 -0.25 -4.07 8.16
C ALA A 45 -0.70 -5.12 7.14
N MET A 46 -0.22 -6.33 7.30
CA MET A 46 -0.56 -7.48 6.47
C MET A 46 -0.96 -8.63 7.36
N SER A 47 -2.07 -9.29 7.04
CA SER A 47 -2.46 -10.58 7.58
C SER A 47 -2.63 -11.56 6.43
N GLN A 48 -2.87 -12.84 6.72
CA GLN A 48 -3.21 -13.84 5.69
C GLN A 48 -4.38 -13.43 4.78
N ARG A 49 -5.23 -12.50 5.22
CA ARG A 49 -6.47 -12.13 4.51
C ARG A 49 -6.51 -10.70 4.04
N ARG A 50 -5.66 -9.81 4.55
CA ARG A 50 -5.88 -8.38 4.43
C ARG A 50 -4.57 -7.61 4.32
N LEU A 51 -4.57 -6.59 3.48
CA LEU A 51 -3.55 -5.56 3.36
C LEU A 51 -4.18 -4.23 3.78
N ILE A 52 -3.53 -3.54 4.72
CA ILE A 52 -3.93 -2.19 5.13
C ILE A 52 -2.71 -1.28 5.12
N VAL A 53 -2.82 -0.12 4.48
CA VAL A 53 -1.80 0.93 4.48
C VAL A 53 -2.37 2.16 5.15
N TRP A 54 -1.78 2.53 6.27
CA TRP A 54 -2.13 3.73 7.03
C TRP A 54 -1.15 4.86 6.74
N GLY A 55 -1.68 6.06 6.58
CA GLY A 55 -0.91 7.29 6.47
C GLY A 55 -1.84 8.48 6.66
N ASN A 56 -1.32 9.60 7.15
CA ASN A 56 -2.11 10.82 7.36
C ASN A 56 -3.37 10.60 8.21
N ARG A 57 -3.26 9.71 9.22
CA ARG A 57 -4.34 9.32 10.16
C ARG A 57 -5.54 8.63 9.51
N VAL A 58 -5.41 8.14 8.28
CA VAL A 58 -6.46 7.41 7.56
C VAL A 58 -5.92 6.12 6.96
N ALA A 59 -6.81 5.16 6.68
CA ALA A 59 -6.47 4.02 5.84
C ALA A 59 -6.47 4.46 4.37
N LEU A 60 -5.29 4.53 3.78
CA LEU A 60 -5.08 4.91 2.38
C LEU A 60 -5.46 3.76 1.44
N VAL A 61 -5.17 2.53 1.87
CA VAL A 61 -5.54 1.27 1.19
C VAL A 61 -6.01 0.29 2.26
N ASP A 62 -7.12 -0.39 2.01
CA ASP A 62 -7.66 -1.43 2.87
C ASP A 62 -8.40 -2.45 2.00
N VAL A 63 -7.77 -3.59 1.74
CA VAL A 63 -8.24 -4.60 0.77
C VAL A 63 -7.88 -6.02 1.22
N PRO A 64 -8.52 -7.06 0.66
CA PRO A 64 -8.01 -8.42 0.77
C PRO A 64 -6.54 -8.52 0.33
N LEU A 65 -5.76 -9.39 0.98
CA LEU A 65 -4.38 -9.63 0.56
C LEU A 65 -4.38 -10.21 -0.88
N GLY A 66 -3.45 -9.73 -1.73
CA GLY A 66 -3.38 -10.12 -3.13
C GLY A 66 -4.53 -9.62 -4.01
N HIS A 67 -5.26 -8.57 -3.60
CA HIS A 67 -6.37 -8.02 -4.39
C HIS A 67 -5.89 -7.55 -5.77
N PRO A 68 -6.56 -7.92 -6.88
CA PRO A 68 -6.07 -7.65 -8.24
C PRO A 68 -6.03 -6.17 -8.60
N ALA A 69 -6.80 -5.34 -7.90
CA ALA A 69 -6.80 -3.88 -8.06
C ALA A 69 -5.58 -3.19 -7.41
N VAL A 70 -4.66 -3.95 -6.79
CA VAL A 70 -3.48 -3.40 -6.12
C VAL A 70 -2.20 -4.00 -6.71
N THR A 71 -1.28 -3.14 -7.09
CA THR A 71 0.09 -3.49 -7.49
C THR A 71 1.08 -2.94 -6.48
N MET A 72 2.17 -3.67 -6.27
CA MET A 72 3.32 -3.22 -5.50
C MET A 72 4.58 -3.49 -6.30
N GLU A 73 5.48 -2.52 -6.32
CA GLU A 73 6.76 -2.61 -7.01
C GLU A 73 7.86 -2.02 -6.13
N LEU A 74 8.98 -2.73 -5.99
CA LEU A 74 10.17 -2.23 -5.33
C LEU A 74 10.94 -1.28 -6.27
N GLN A 75 11.17 -0.04 -5.85
CA GLN A 75 11.90 1.00 -6.61
C GLN A 75 13.30 1.30 -6.03
N GLY A 76 13.80 0.41 -5.17
CA GLY A 76 15.09 0.50 -4.50
C GLY A 76 15.04 -0.15 -3.11
N PRO A 77 16.17 -0.13 -2.36
CA PRO A 77 16.30 -0.88 -1.11
C PRO A 77 15.31 -0.45 -0.02
N GLU A 78 14.85 0.81 -0.06
CA GLU A 78 13.90 1.35 0.91
C GLU A 78 12.71 2.06 0.26
N ARG A 79 12.50 1.91 -1.05
CA ARG A 79 11.46 2.64 -1.79
C ARG A 79 10.55 1.65 -2.48
N MET A 80 9.25 1.86 -2.38
CA MET A 80 8.27 1.06 -3.10
C MET A 80 7.15 1.94 -3.64
N LEU A 81 6.66 1.58 -4.83
CA LEU A 81 5.46 2.10 -5.44
C LEU A 81 4.31 1.14 -5.12
N LEU A 82 3.19 1.68 -4.67
CA LEU A 82 1.93 0.95 -4.54
C LEU A 82 0.85 1.71 -5.28
N GLU A 83 0.16 1.04 -6.19
CA GLU A 83 -0.96 1.61 -6.93
C GLU A 83 -2.22 0.81 -6.65
N ALA A 84 -3.32 1.52 -6.38
CA ALA A 84 -4.61 0.93 -6.09
C ALA A 84 -5.69 1.55 -6.98
N ASP A 85 -6.39 0.73 -7.76
CA ASP A 85 -7.58 1.14 -8.50
C ASP A 85 -8.77 1.24 -7.55
N ASN A 86 -9.22 2.46 -7.26
CA ASN A 86 -10.27 2.70 -6.29
C ASN A 86 -11.61 2.12 -6.76
N PHE A 87 -11.93 2.13 -8.06
CA PHE A 87 -13.17 1.54 -8.58
C PHE A 87 -13.13 0.01 -8.53
N GLY A 88 -11.95 -0.57 -8.80
CA GLY A 88 -11.71 -2.01 -8.66
C GLY A 88 -11.87 -2.50 -7.22
N ILE A 89 -11.62 -1.65 -6.22
CA ILE A 89 -11.80 -1.93 -4.79
C ILE A 89 -13.24 -1.66 -4.34
N ASP A 90 -13.79 -0.50 -4.70
CA ASP A 90 -15.10 -0.02 -4.31
C ASP A 90 -15.73 0.73 -5.49
N ARG A 91 -16.82 0.17 -6.04
CA ARG A 91 -17.51 0.72 -7.21
C ARG A 91 -18.12 2.10 -6.99
N THR A 92 -18.20 2.58 -5.76
CA THR A 92 -18.64 3.95 -5.43
C THR A 92 -17.52 4.98 -5.53
N ARG A 93 -16.26 4.52 -5.59
CA ARG A 93 -15.07 5.35 -5.72
C ARG A 93 -14.57 5.35 -7.15
N THR A 94 -13.74 6.33 -7.49
CA THR A 94 -13.14 6.44 -8.83
C THR A 94 -11.67 6.79 -8.74
N GLY A 95 -10.95 6.49 -9.80
CA GLY A 95 -9.56 6.86 -9.96
C GLY A 95 -8.59 5.93 -9.25
N TRP A 96 -7.36 6.41 -9.10
CA TRP A 96 -6.24 5.67 -8.52
C TRP A 96 -5.78 6.31 -7.22
N THR A 97 -5.33 5.48 -6.29
CA THR A 97 -4.49 5.89 -5.17
C THR A 97 -3.07 5.41 -5.45
N THR A 98 -2.15 6.35 -5.65
CA THR A 98 -0.72 6.06 -5.89
C THR A 98 0.07 6.44 -4.63
N LEU A 99 0.85 5.50 -4.11
CA LEU A 99 1.71 5.69 -2.95
C LEU A 99 3.17 5.49 -3.34
N LEU A 100 4.01 6.47 -3.03
CA LEU A 100 5.45 6.34 -3.05
C LEU A 100 5.92 6.23 -1.61
N LEU A 101 6.15 5.00 -1.16
CA LEU A 101 6.48 4.71 0.23
C LEU A 101 7.99 4.56 0.42
N ARG A 102 8.48 4.98 1.58
CA ARG A 102 9.85 4.82 2.04
C ARG A 102 9.90 4.11 3.38
N THR A 103 10.59 2.98 3.42
CA THR A 103 10.81 2.17 4.62
C THR A 103 11.92 1.16 4.42
N ILE A 104 12.69 0.88 5.47
CA ILE A 104 13.73 -0.18 5.49
C ILE A 104 13.14 -1.58 5.25
N HIS A 105 11.82 -1.74 5.40
CA HIS A 105 11.13 -3.01 5.25
C HIS A 105 10.60 -3.24 3.83
N ALA A 106 10.86 -2.34 2.87
CA ALA A 106 10.28 -2.41 1.53
C ALA A 106 10.49 -3.78 0.84
N PRO A 107 11.69 -4.41 0.88
CA PRO A 107 11.88 -5.74 0.30
C PRO A 107 11.04 -6.83 0.98
N ARG A 108 10.87 -6.76 2.30
CA ARG A 108 10.09 -7.76 3.05
C ARG A 108 8.59 -7.60 2.81
N ILE A 109 8.11 -6.37 2.68
CA ILE A 109 6.70 -6.08 2.34
C ILE A 109 6.39 -6.63 0.94
N GLU A 110 7.23 -6.32 -0.04
CA GLU A 110 7.05 -6.77 -1.43
C GLU A 110 7.09 -8.30 -1.51
N GLN A 111 8.05 -8.94 -0.85
CA GLN A 111 8.14 -10.40 -0.78
C GLN A 111 6.86 -11.03 -0.23
N LEU A 112 6.38 -10.58 0.94
CA LEU A 112 5.17 -11.14 1.57
C LEU A 112 3.92 -10.89 0.70
N TYR A 113 3.88 -9.79 -0.03
CA TYR A 113 2.79 -9.50 -0.94
C TYR A 113 2.85 -10.40 -2.18
N GLY A 114 4.05 -10.64 -2.73
CA GLY A 114 4.28 -11.55 -3.85
C GLY A 114 3.88 -12.98 -3.53
N GLU A 115 4.37 -13.53 -2.41
CA GLU A 115 4.03 -14.89 -1.94
C GLU A 115 2.51 -15.12 -1.90
N SER A 116 1.75 -14.12 -1.45
CA SER A 116 0.28 -14.20 -1.38
C SER A 116 -0.45 -14.21 -2.72
N ARG A 117 0.18 -13.75 -3.80
CA ARG A 117 -0.40 -13.78 -5.16
C ARG A 117 -0.21 -15.14 -5.81
N ASP A 118 0.89 -15.82 -5.48
CA ASP A 118 1.28 -17.10 -6.07
C ASP A 118 0.60 -18.30 -5.39
N GLU A 119 0.08 -18.15 -4.16
CA GLU A 119 -0.67 -19.20 -3.43
C GLU A 119 -2.11 -19.46 -3.96
N ARG A 120 -2.43 -19.06 -5.19
CA ARG A 120 -3.72 -19.41 -5.81
C ARG A 120 -3.61 -20.77 -6.55
N PRO A 121 -4.41 -21.79 -6.21
CA PRO A 121 -4.54 -22.99 -7.05
C PRO A 121 -5.21 -22.67 -8.41
#